data_AF-A0A517MJC4-F1
#
_entry.id   AF-A0A517MJC4-F1
#
_cell.length_a   1.000
_cell.length_b   1.000
_cell.length_c   1.000
_cell.angle_alpha   90.00
_cell.angle_beta   90.00
_cell.angle_gamma   90.00
#
_symmetry.space_group_name_H-M   'P 1'
#
loop_
_entity.id
_entity.type
_entity.pdbx_description
1 polymer ?
#
loop_
_entity_poly.entity_id
_entity_poly.type
_entity_poly.pdbx_seq_one_letter_code
_entity_poly.pdbx_strand_id
1 'polypeptide(L)'
;MKTLDRDFNSSSVLENKEKSSCPQQKQRPSEATDFSKTSSRRTTDQSEWSEPNSDNDSILRVGIIGCGPRGLQCLEALSRQGDNAHMQRLGVTVFEPSSVPGAGGVYDPSQSHTLRMNFANRNIDFWKSSANQQTDRTHSLTGWLSSHYPESASTDAFVPRAIVGEYIQQCFQEVTKRFDACDHFAIIPSHVKRIRHDGSQFVVETDADTFYFDEVALTTGHEGLRTSPSLNAGVADIPALPANPNLSVTRVPADSRVLVRGFGLTAIDAVLTLTEARGGVFVDDGFLPRYIRCDEEPRTIELRSRSGRPMLAKPTAKVEPISDAFWTPFRDQLNALQRDHGSLNFHRDIWPVLAEAAADLLAQSGTPATANEVCNWYRGWSRYSIDASSARRAMLQSYAVAIGKRPIDIPFALGDTWRRLYPELVRLVGSGGLTQKSWRSFADTAREMERIAFGPPAESVGRLLTLMRERIVTLGTDADQISEVDVTVNAVIAGPHELAENGPLMQLIEAGLVITDPTCGGVMVDANGYATGSVDGLAVFGRATEGWVIGNDTLTRTLHDHIENWARTVATSLAIKT
;
A
#
# COMPACT_ATOMS: atom_id res chain seq x y z
N MET A 1 36.16 10.11 -2.09
CA MET A 1 35.37 10.61 -3.24
C MET A 1 35.94 10.23 -4.61
N LYS A 2 37.27 10.06 -4.79
CA LYS A 2 37.89 9.63 -6.07
C LYS A 2 38.06 8.11 -6.27
N THR A 3 37.83 7.28 -5.25
CA THR A 3 38.13 5.84 -5.27
C THR A 3 36.95 4.93 -5.63
N LEU A 4 35.70 5.43 -5.62
CA LEU A 4 34.51 4.67 -6.06
C LEU A 4 34.14 4.93 -7.54
N ASP A 5 34.60 6.03 -8.14
CA ASP A 5 34.39 6.33 -9.57
C ASP A 5 35.37 5.58 -10.50
N ARG A 6 36.50 5.07 -9.97
CA ARG A 6 37.55 4.46 -10.80
C ARG A 6 37.21 3.05 -11.28
N ASP A 7 36.38 2.31 -10.52
CA ASP A 7 36.00 0.94 -10.87
C ASP A 7 34.74 0.87 -11.76
N PHE A 8 34.15 2.02 -12.12
CA PHE A 8 32.97 2.10 -12.99
C PHE A 8 33.30 2.21 -14.50
N ASN A 9 34.58 2.42 -14.88
CA ASN A 9 34.95 2.79 -16.26
C ASN A 9 35.96 1.84 -16.96
N SER A 10 36.29 0.68 -16.40
CA SER A 10 37.18 -0.29 -17.08
C SER A 10 36.40 -1.46 -17.64
N SER A 11 35.98 -1.35 -18.90
CA SER A 11 35.51 -2.47 -19.72
C SER A 11 36.70 -3.06 -20.48
N SER A 12 37.18 -4.24 -20.09
CA SER A 12 38.01 -5.08 -20.97
C SER A 12 37.15 -6.25 -21.45
N VAL A 13 36.83 -6.22 -22.74
CA VAL A 13 36.16 -7.29 -23.48
C VAL A 13 37.08 -8.50 -23.50
N LEU A 14 36.65 -9.60 -22.89
CA LEU A 14 37.19 -10.93 -23.16
C LEU A 14 36.03 -11.80 -23.65
N GLU A 15 36.00 -12.02 -24.95
CA GLU A 15 35.16 -13.03 -25.59
C GLU A 15 35.60 -14.41 -25.11
N ASN A 16 34.76 -15.09 -24.34
CA ASN A 16 34.82 -16.54 -24.21
C ASN A 16 33.43 -17.10 -24.52
N LYS A 17 33.32 -17.69 -25.71
CA LYS A 17 32.19 -18.54 -26.12
C LYS A 17 32.33 -19.88 -25.40
N GLU A 18 31.65 -20.03 -24.27
CA GLU A 18 31.27 -21.35 -23.76
C GLU A 18 29.76 -21.42 -23.66
N LYS A 19 29.16 -22.23 -24.55
CA LYS A 19 27.77 -22.66 -24.44
C LYS A 19 27.65 -23.53 -23.19
N SER A 20 27.25 -22.97 -22.06
CA SER A 20 26.80 -23.77 -20.92
C SER A 20 25.29 -23.97 -21.01
N SER A 21 24.89 -25.22 -21.08
CA SER A 21 23.50 -25.66 -21.05
C SER A 21 22.86 -25.24 -19.72
N CYS A 22 21.77 -24.47 -19.81
CA CYS A 22 20.93 -24.08 -18.70
C CYS A 22 20.47 -25.32 -17.90
N PRO A 23 20.67 -25.38 -16.57
CA PRO A 23 20.08 -26.45 -15.78
C PRO A 23 18.57 -26.20 -15.73
N GLN A 24 17.80 -27.09 -16.36
CA GLN A 24 16.34 -27.14 -16.21
C GLN A 24 16.00 -27.16 -14.72
N GLN A 25 15.52 -26.02 -14.21
CA GLN A 25 14.74 -26.00 -12.98
C GLN A 25 13.55 -26.92 -13.24
N LYS A 26 13.53 -28.06 -12.55
CA LYS A 26 12.34 -28.90 -12.47
C LYS A 26 11.23 -28.00 -11.94
N GLN A 27 10.36 -27.55 -12.83
CA GLN A 27 9.00 -27.17 -12.47
C GLN A 27 8.46 -28.34 -11.65
N ARG A 28 8.37 -28.16 -10.33
CA ARG A 28 7.50 -29.03 -9.54
C ARG A 28 6.11 -28.85 -10.13
N PRO A 29 5.34 -29.93 -10.34
CA PRO A 29 3.96 -29.77 -10.75
C PRO A 29 3.32 -28.79 -9.79
N SER A 30 2.71 -27.74 -10.32
CA SER A 30 1.67 -27.05 -9.57
C SER A 30 0.65 -28.14 -9.26
N GLU A 31 0.64 -28.64 -8.03
CA GLU A 31 -0.62 -29.07 -7.45
C GLU A 31 -1.47 -27.81 -7.41
N ALA A 32 -2.13 -27.54 -8.53
CA ALA A 32 -3.35 -26.77 -8.53
C ALA A 32 -4.27 -27.56 -7.60
N THR A 33 -4.25 -27.21 -6.32
CA THR A 33 -5.36 -27.50 -5.45
C THR A 33 -6.56 -26.90 -6.16
N ASP A 34 -7.37 -27.78 -6.73
CA ASP A 34 -8.66 -27.48 -7.31
C ASP A 34 -9.54 -26.91 -6.17
N PHE A 35 -9.38 -25.60 -5.93
CA PHE A 35 -10.14 -24.82 -4.96
C PHE A 35 -11.61 -24.65 -5.38
N SER A 36 -12.06 -25.34 -6.44
CA SER A 36 -13.44 -25.30 -6.92
C SER A 36 -14.41 -26.26 -6.22
N LYS A 37 -13.97 -27.01 -5.19
CA LYS A 37 -14.83 -28.00 -4.50
C LYS A 37 -14.84 -27.91 -2.98
N THR A 38 -15.17 -26.74 -2.44
CA THR A 38 -15.74 -26.63 -1.08
C THR A 38 -16.70 -25.44 -0.99
N SER A 39 -17.95 -25.66 -1.41
CA SER A 39 -19.20 -25.17 -0.78
C SER A 39 -20.39 -25.20 -1.75
N SER A 40 -20.71 -26.36 -2.34
CA SER A 40 -22.09 -26.57 -2.82
C SER A 40 -23.00 -26.77 -1.59
N ARG A 41 -23.39 -25.70 -0.90
CA ARG A 41 -24.39 -25.74 0.17
C ARG A 41 -25.38 -24.59 -0.01
N ARG A 42 -26.62 -25.00 -0.31
CA ARG A 42 -27.89 -24.26 -0.31
C ARG A 42 -27.80 -22.82 -0.82
N THR A 43 -28.06 -22.67 -2.11
CA THR A 43 -28.88 -21.55 -2.60
C THR A 43 -30.18 -21.54 -1.79
N THR A 44 -30.22 -20.78 -0.70
CA THR A 44 -31.48 -20.15 -0.29
C THR A 44 -31.92 -19.27 -1.45
N ASP A 45 -33.23 -19.29 -1.70
CA ASP A 45 -33.84 -18.69 -2.88
C ASP A 45 -33.35 -17.25 -3.05
N GLN A 46 -32.72 -16.94 -4.20
CA GLN A 46 -32.18 -15.61 -4.51
C GLN A 46 -33.29 -14.53 -4.56
N SER A 47 -34.56 -14.92 -4.47
CA SER A 47 -35.73 -14.06 -4.53
C SER A 47 -36.28 -13.56 -3.18
N GLU A 48 -35.76 -14.00 -2.03
CA GLU A 48 -36.33 -13.62 -0.72
C GLU A 48 -35.91 -12.22 -0.20
N TRP A 49 -35.11 -11.46 -0.95
CA TRP A 49 -34.68 -10.10 -0.56
C TRP A 49 -35.45 -8.97 -1.28
N SER A 50 -36.65 -9.30 -1.76
CA SER A 50 -37.53 -8.38 -2.49
C SER A 50 -38.61 -7.80 -1.55
N GLU A 51 -38.45 -6.53 -1.18
CA GLU A 51 -39.33 -5.72 -0.30
C GLU A 51 -39.43 -6.16 1.18
N PRO A 52 -39.57 -5.22 2.14
CA PRO A 52 -39.55 -5.55 3.56
C PRO A 52 -40.83 -6.29 3.98
N ASN A 53 -40.69 -7.56 4.38
CA ASN A 53 -41.74 -8.31 5.06
C ASN A 53 -41.75 -7.94 6.56
N SER A 54 -42.92 -7.85 7.19
CA SER A 54 -43.13 -7.24 8.52
C SER A 54 -42.49 -7.96 9.72
N ASP A 55 -41.89 -9.14 9.53
CA ASP A 55 -41.12 -9.86 10.56
C ASP A 55 -39.62 -9.46 10.59
N ASN A 56 -39.18 -8.61 9.66
CA ASN A 56 -37.77 -8.26 9.41
C ASN A 56 -37.25 -7.05 10.20
N ASP A 57 -38.07 -6.49 11.10
CA ASP A 57 -37.73 -5.27 11.89
C ASP A 57 -36.67 -5.55 12.99
N SER A 58 -36.38 -6.83 13.26
CA SER A 58 -35.44 -7.28 14.29
C SER A 58 -34.00 -7.48 13.80
N ILE A 59 -33.76 -7.48 12.47
CA ILE A 59 -32.44 -7.71 11.87
C ILE A 59 -31.83 -6.37 11.44
N LEU A 60 -30.59 -6.10 11.86
CA LEU A 60 -29.78 -4.99 11.34
C LEU A 60 -29.01 -5.47 10.11
N ARG A 61 -29.26 -4.86 8.95
CA ARG A 61 -28.62 -5.22 7.68
C ARG A 61 -27.43 -4.32 7.38
N VAL A 62 -26.25 -4.91 7.29
CA VAL A 62 -24.98 -4.24 7.04
C VAL A 62 -24.42 -4.67 5.67
N GLY A 63 -24.20 -3.70 4.78
CA GLY A 63 -23.52 -3.90 3.50
C GLY A 63 -22.05 -3.48 3.58
N ILE A 64 -21.11 -4.38 3.31
CA ILE A 64 -19.68 -4.07 3.22
C ILE A 64 -19.27 -4.04 1.74
N ILE A 65 -18.88 -2.87 1.24
CA ILE A 65 -18.56 -2.65 -0.17
C ILE A 65 -17.04 -2.66 -0.36
N GLY A 66 -16.54 -3.70 -1.01
CA GLY A 66 -15.12 -4.06 -1.05
C GLY A 66 -14.75 -4.95 0.14
N CYS A 67 -13.95 -5.97 -0.12
CA CYS A 67 -13.39 -6.86 0.89
C CYS A 67 -11.89 -7.06 0.67
N GLY A 68 -11.16 -5.99 0.38
CA GLY A 68 -9.70 -5.97 0.59
C GLY A 68 -9.34 -5.99 2.09
N PRO A 69 -8.09 -5.64 2.46
CA PRO A 69 -7.67 -5.68 3.86
C PRO A 69 -8.56 -4.86 4.81
N ARG A 70 -9.10 -3.72 4.36
CA ARG A 70 -10.01 -2.88 5.16
C ARG A 70 -11.39 -3.50 5.34
N GLY A 71 -12.02 -4.00 4.27
CA GLY A 71 -13.32 -4.70 4.38
C GLY A 71 -13.22 -5.98 5.22
N LEU A 72 -12.13 -6.73 5.10
CA LEU A 72 -11.88 -7.87 5.99
C LEU A 72 -11.67 -7.44 7.45
N GLN A 73 -11.02 -6.31 7.72
CA GLN A 73 -10.94 -5.77 9.09
C GLN A 73 -12.32 -5.37 9.63
N CYS A 74 -13.20 -4.81 8.79
CA CYS A 74 -14.59 -4.54 9.16
C CYS A 74 -15.33 -5.84 9.54
N LEU A 75 -15.23 -6.89 8.71
CA LEU A 75 -15.79 -8.21 9.01
C LEU A 75 -15.26 -8.80 10.31
N GLU A 76 -13.94 -8.75 10.51
CA GLU A 76 -13.30 -9.24 11.72
C GLU A 76 -13.81 -8.48 12.94
N ALA A 77 -13.89 -7.15 12.87
CA ALA A 77 -14.34 -6.33 13.97
C ALA A 77 -15.80 -6.60 14.34
N LEU A 78 -16.68 -6.78 13.35
CA LEU A 78 -18.07 -7.17 13.56
C LEU A 78 -18.19 -8.58 14.16
N SER A 79 -17.38 -9.53 13.71
CA SER A 79 -17.41 -10.92 14.19
C SER A 79 -17.13 -11.08 15.69
N ARG A 80 -16.56 -10.05 16.32
CA ARG A 80 -16.28 -10.00 17.76
C ARG A 80 -17.38 -9.33 18.58
N GLN A 81 -18.41 -8.78 17.94
CA GLN A 81 -19.44 -8.02 18.64
C GLN A 81 -20.59 -8.94 19.06
N GLY A 82 -20.70 -9.17 20.36
CA GLY A 82 -21.86 -9.81 20.97
C GLY A 82 -21.78 -11.34 21.09
N ASP A 83 -22.79 -11.89 21.74
CA ASP A 83 -23.00 -13.34 21.85
C ASP A 83 -23.75 -13.89 20.62
N ASN A 84 -23.98 -15.20 20.58
CA ASN A 84 -24.70 -15.85 19.48
C ASN A 84 -26.08 -15.21 19.21
N ALA A 85 -26.77 -14.67 20.23
CA ALA A 85 -28.09 -14.07 20.06
C ALA A 85 -28.02 -12.69 19.36
N HIS A 86 -26.96 -11.91 19.60
CA HIS A 86 -26.70 -10.69 18.85
C HIS A 86 -26.35 -11.00 17.38
N MET A 87 -25.52 -12.03 17.16
CA MET A 87 -25.09 -12.42 15.83
C MET A 87 -26.25 -12.91 14.94
N GLN A 88 -27.29 -13.54 15.51
CA GLN A 88 -28.50 -13.91 14.73
C GLN A 88 -29.32 -12.72 14.24
N ARG A 89 -29.18 -11.55 14.88
CA ARG A 89 -29.89 -10.32 14.49
C ARG A 89 -29.06 -9.43 13.58
N LEU A 90 -27.89 -9.89 13.14
CA LEU A 90 -26.98 -9.16 12.27
C LEU A 90 -26.95 -9.83 10.89
N GLY A 91 -27.49 -9.14 9.89
CA GLY A 91 -27.36 -9.53 8.48
C GLY A 91 -26.18 -8.85 7.84
N VAL A 92 -25.15 -9.60 7.41
CA VAL A 92 -23.97 -9.03 6.75
C VAL A 92 -23.87 -9.52 5.31
N THR A 93 -23.84 -8.58 4.37
CA THR A 93 -23.55 -8.87 2.95
C THR A 93 -22.28 -8.16 2.51
N VAL A 94 -21.36 -8.91 1.93
CA VAL A 94 -20.07 -8.42 1.47
C VAL A 94 -20.05 -8.42 -0.06
N PHE A 95 -19.67 -7.30 -0.67
CA PHE A 95 -19.50 -7.20 -2.13
C PHE A 95 -18.01 -7.13 -2.46
N GLU A 96 -17.48 -8.14 -3.15
CA GLU A 96 -16.07 -8.18 -3.55
C GLU A 96 -15.90 -8.82 -4.93
N PRO A 97 -15.59 -8.05 -5.98
CA PRO A 97 -15.42 -8.60 -7.32
C PRO A 97 -14.17 -9.48 -7.50
N SER A 98 -13.17 -9.36 -6.62
CA SER A 98 -11.96 -10.20 -6.64
C SER A 98 -12.29 -11.65 -6.28
N SER A 99 -11.68 -12.60 -7.01
CA SER A 99 -11.74 -14.03 -6.65
C SER A 99 -10.98 -14.39 -5.37
N VAL A 100 -10.21 -13.45 -4.82
CA VAL A 100 -9.41 -13.61 -3.60
C VAL A 100 -9.79 -12.54 -2.56
N PRO A 101 -10.96 -12.66 -1.91
CA PRO A 101 -11.38 -11.73 -0.88
C PRO A 101 -10.39 -11.72 0.30
N GLY A 102 -10.39 -10.63 1.06
CA GLY A 102 -9.36 -10.28 2.03
C GLY A 102 -8.10 -9.71 1.39
N ALA A 103 -7.47 -10.47 0.50
CA ALA A 103 -6.22 -10.09 -0.16
C ALA A 103 -6.43 -9.04 -1.26
N GLY A 104 -7.50 -9.18 -2.04
CA GLY A 104 -7.77 -8.35 -3.23
C GLY A 104 -6.66 -8.45 -4.29
N GLY A 105 -6.76 -7.64 -5.34
CA GLY A 105 -5.79 -7.68 -6.46
C GLY A 105 -4.37 -7.22 -6.12
N VAL A 106 -4.16 -6.49 -5.01
CA VAL A 106 -2.82 -6.03 -4.58
C VAL A 106 -1.99 -7.16 -3.98
N TYR A 107 -2.64 -8.03 -3.21
CA TYR A 107 -2.02 -9.15 -2.51
C TYR A 107 -2.46 -10.49 -3.10
N ASP A 108 -2.85 -10.53 -4.38
CA ASP A 108 -3.25 -11.76 -5.05
C ASP A 108 -2.16 -12.85 -4.88
N PRO A 109 -2.47 -14.02 -4.28
CA PRO A 109 -1.51 -15.11 -4.09
C PRO A 109 -0.91 -15.67 -5.38
N SER A 110 -1.58 -15.49 -6.53
CA SER A 110 -1.11 -15.96 -7.83
C SER A 110 -0.06 -15.05 -8.48
N GLN A 111 0.21 -13.87 -7.91
CA GLN A 111 1.20 -12.94 -8.45
C GLN A 111 2.63 -13.46 -8.25
N SER A 112 3.56 -12.98 -9.08
CA SER A 112 4.98 -13.37 -9.00
C SER A 112 5.57 -13.12 -7.60
N HIS A 113 6.35 -14.08 -7.11
CA HIS A 113 7.10 -13.96 -5.85
C HIS A 113 8.23 -12.92 -5.92
N THR A 114 8.52 -12.37 -7.10
CA THR A 114 9.48 -11.26 -7.27
C THR A 114 8.96 -9.94 -6.72
N LEU A 115 7.63 -9.78 -6.62
CA LEU A 115 6.99 -8.58 -6.10
C LEU A 115 7.01 -8.60 -4.58
N ARG A 116 7.89 -7.80 -3.99
CA ARG A 116 8.13 -7.79 -2.53
C ARG A 116 7.21 -6.83 -1.80
N MET A 117 6.90 -7.15 -0.55
CA MET A 117 6.42 -6.16 0.41
C MET A 117 7.45 -5.05 0.56
N ASN A 118 6.98 -3.80 0.64
CA ASN A 118 7.81 -2.70 1.09
C ASN A 118 7.78 -2.56 2.63
N PHE A 119 7.04 -3.40 3.35
CA PHE A 119 6.93 -3.35 4.81
C PHE A 119 7.57 -4.59 5.45
N ALA A 120 8.35 -4.40 6.51
CA ALA A 120 9.04 -5.50 7.18
C ALA A 120 8.02 -6.44 7.83
N ASN A 121 8.31 -7.74 7.83
CA ASN A 121 7.41 -8.79 8.33
C ASN A 121 6.84 -8.50 9.72
N ARG A 122 7.68 -7.99 10.64
CA ARG A 122 7.27 -7.64 12.01
C ARG A 122 6.19 -6.57 12.12
N ASN A 123 6.04 -5.76 11.07
CA ASN A 123 5.05 -4.69 11.05
C ASN A 123 3.77 -5.10 10.32
N ILE A 124 3.67 -6.33 9.81
CA ILE A 124 2.46 -6.84 9.16
C ILE A 124 1.78 -7.78 10.14
N ASP A 125 0.65 -7.35 10.69
CA ASP A 125 -0.14 -8.15 11.61
C ASP A 125 -1.62 -7.80 11.46
N PHE A 126 -2.39 -8.76 10.93
CA PHE A 126 -3.82 -8.58 10.69
C PHE A 126 -4.63 -8.56 12.00
N TRP A 127 -4.19 -9.31 13.01
CA TRP A 127 -4.95 -9.51 14.25
C TRP A 127 -4.66 -8.46 15.32
N LYS A 128 -3.61 -7.64 15.14
CA LYS A 128 -3.24 -6.61 16.11
C LYS A 128 -4.18 -5.41 16.07
N SER A 129 -5.14 -5.36 16.98
CA SER A 129 -6.11 -4.25 17.14
C SER A 129 -5.65 -3.13 18.07
N SER A 130 -4.66 -3.35 18.94
CA SER A 130 -4.14 -2.34 19.87
C SER A 130 -2.62 -2.29 19.85
N ALA A 131 -2.05 -1.08 19.91
CA ALA A 131 -0.59 -0.89 19.97
C ALA A 131 0.03 -1.56 21.20
N ASN A 132 -0.70 -1.55 22.32
CA ASN A 132 -0.26 -2.03 23.63
C ASN A 132 -0.49 -3.52 23.85
N GLN A 133 -1.25 -4.17 22.96
CA GLN A 133 -1.54 -5.60 23.05
C GLN A 133 -0.65 -6.36 22.08
N GLN A 134 0.04 -7.38 22.58
CA GLN A 134 0.81 -8.28 21.73
C GLN A 134 -0.13 -9.35 21.17
N THR A 135 -0.15 -9.50 19.85
CA THR A 135 -0.78 -10.63 19.17
C THR A 135 -0.04 -11.91 19.53
N ASP A 136 -0.76 -13.01 19.71
CA ASP A 136 -0.12 -14.32 19.79
C ASP A 136 0.76 -14.51 18.55
N ARG A 137 2.01 -14.92 18.79
CA ARG A 137 2.98 -15.12 17.72
C ARG A 137 2.41 -16.04 16.64
N THR A 138 1.68 -17.09 17.02
CA THR A 138 1.05 -18.07 16.12
C THR A 138 0.13 -17.43 15.08
N HIS A 139 -0.57 -16.34 15.45
CA HIS A 139 -1.48 -15.63 14.57
C HIS A 139 -0.81 -14.47 13.81
N SER A 140 0.31 -13.93 14.30
CA SER A 140 1.05 -12.89 13.57
C SER A 140 1.67 -13.46 12.28
N LEU A 141 1.91 -12.60 11.27
CA LEU A 141 2.58 -13.03 10.04
C LEU A 141 3.90 -13.76 10.33
N THR A 142 4.69 -13.29 11.30
CA THR A 142 5.99 -13.90 11.62
C THR A 142 5.87 -15.32 12.18
N GLY A 143 4.86 -15.63 12.99
CA GLY A 143 4.63 -17.01 13.44
C GLY A 143 4.06 -17.87 12.33
N TRP A 144 3.14 -17.32 11.54
CA TRP A 144 2.62 -18.01 10.36
C TRP A 144 3.73 -18.39 9.37
N LEU A 145 4.64 -17.45 9.08
CA LEU A 145 5.83 -17.68 8.27
C LEU A 145 6.76 -18.73 8.90
N SER A 146 6.89 -18.76 10.24
CA SER A 146 7.74 -19.76 10.91
C SER A 146 7.27 -21.19 10.62
N SER A 147 5.98 -21.38 10.35
CA SER A 147 5.39 -22.69 10.01
C SER A 147 5.36 -22.97 8.51
N HIS A 148 5.09 -21.97 7.65
CA HIS A 148 4.88 -22.18 6.22
C HIS A 148 6.11 -21.84 5.35
N TYR A 149 6.90 -20.85 5.78
CA TYR A 149 8.05 -20.30 5.04
C TYR A 149 9.21 -19.97 6.00
N PRO A 150 9.80 -20.97 6.70
CA PRO A 150 10.74 -20.74 7.79
C PRO A 150 11.97 -19.91 7.38
N GLU A 151 12.45 -20.08 6.14
CA GLU A 151 13.58 -19.32 5.58
C GLU A 151 13.29 -17.82 5.41
N SER A 152 12.01 -17.44 5.39
CA SER A 152 11.56 -16.05 5.24
C SER A 152 10.93 -15.48 6.51
N ALA A 153 10.95 -16.22 7.62
CA ALA A 153 10.27 -15.85 8.87
C ALA A 153 11.00 -14.79 9.71
N SER A 154 12.15 -14.30 9.24
CA SER A 154 12.87 -13.20 9.91
C SER A 154 11.97 -11.97 10.04
N THR A 155 11.99 -11.33 11.21
CA THR A 155 11.18 -10.14 11.53
C THR A 155 11.49 -8.95 10.62
N ASP A 156 12.72 -8.88 10.14
CA ASP A 156 13.28 -7.75 9.40
C ASP A 156 13.33 -8.01 7.89
N ALA A 157 12.89 -9.19 7.47
CA ALA A 157 12.78 -9.55 6.07
C ALA A 157 11.54 -8.91 5.42
N PHE A 158 11.54 -8.93 4.09
CA PHE A 158 10.48 -8.46 3.23
C PHE A 158 10.03 -9.63 2.35
N VAL A 159 8.92 -10.26 2.73
CA VAL A 159 8.36 -11.38 1.95
C VAL A 159 7.71 -10.91 0.65
N PRO A 160 7.53 -11.80 -0.34
CA PRO A 160 6.68 -11.52 -1.49
C PRO A 160 5.25 -11.13 -1.09
N ARG A 161 4.63 -10.25 -1.88
CA ARG A 161 3.23 -9.84 -1.70
C ARG A 161 2.26 -11.02 -1.81
N ALA A 162 2.57 -11.99 -2.68
CA ALA A 162 1.83 -13.25 -2.82
C ALA A 162 1.72 -14.02 -1.50
N ILE A 163 2.84 -14.14 -0.76
CA ILE A 163 2.88 -14.85 0.53
C ILE A 163 2.05 -14.12 1.60
N VAL A 164 2.07 -12.77 1.61
CA VAL A 164 1.17 -12.00 2.48
C VAL A 164 -0.29 -12.23 2.08
N GLY A 165 -0.57 -12.37 0.79
CA GLY A 165 -1.87 -12.77 0.26
C GLY A 165 -2.39 -14.09 0.82
N GLU A 166 -1.54 -15.12 0.85
CA GLU A 166 -1.85 -16.42 1.45
C GLU A 166 -2.21 -16.30 2.93
N TYR A 167 -1.42 -15.53 3.69
CA TYR A 167 -1.70 -15.25 5.10
C TYR A 167 -3.05 -14.54 5.27
N ILE A 168 -3.32 -13.48 4.50
CA ILE A 168 -4.59 -12.75 4.56
C ILE A 168 -5.78 -13.63 4.16
N GLN A 169 -5.61 -14.53 3.19
CA GLN A 169 -6.65 -15.50 2.80
C GLN A 169 -6.96 -16.50 3.92
N GLN A 170 -5.95 -16.96 4.66
CA GLN A 170 -6.19 -17.77 5.85
C GLN A 170 -6.93 -16.96 6.93
N CYS A 171 -6.54 -15.70 7.17
CA CYS A 171 -7.28 -14.81 8.07
C CYS A 171 -8.74 -14.62 7.63
N PHE A 172 -8.99 -14.44 6.33
CA PHE A 172 -10.32 -14.34 5.75
C PHE A 172 -11.16 -15.60 6.04
N GLN A 173 -10.59 -16.79 5.83
CA GLN A 173 -11.25 -18.05 6.14
C GLN A 173 -11.56 -18.21 7.65
N GLU A 174 -10.67 -17.75 8.53
CA GLU A 174 -10.91 -17.78 9.97
C GLU A 174 -12.00 -16.81 10.42
N VAL A 175 -12.04 -15.62 9.83
CA VAL A 175 -13.09 -14.62 10.12
C VAL A 175 -14.46 -15.10 9.63
N THR A 176 -14.54 -15.61 8.39
CA THR A 176 -15.80 -16.08 7.80
C THR A 176 -16.40 -17.26 8.56
N LYS A 177 -15.58 -18.17 9.10
CA LYS A 177 -16.06 -19.26 9.99
C LYS A 177 -16.81 -18.77 11.23
N ARG A 178 -16.55 -17.55 11.71
CA ARG A 178 -17.30 -16.97 12.85
C ARG A 178 -18.73 -16.62 12.48
N PHE A 179 -19.04 -16.50 11.19
CA PHE A 179 -20.38 -16.27 10.66
C PHE A 179 -21.08 -17.57 10.23
N ASP A 180 -20.46 -18.75 10.35
CA ASP A 180 -21.07 -20.05 9.96
C ASP A 180 -22.38 -20.34 10.71
N ALA A 181 -22.53 -19.79 11.92
CA ALA A 181 -23.74 -19.93 12.73
C ALA A 181 -24.79 -18.84 12.46
N CYS A 182 -24.48 -17.81 11.66
CA CYS A 182 -25.39 -16.71 11.36
C CYS A 182 -26.29 -17.09 10.18
N ASP A 183 -27.60 -16.90 10.33
CA ASP A 183 -28.56 -17.19 9.25
C ASP A 183 -28.45 -16.20 8.07
N HIS A 184 -27.82 -15.04 8.29
CA HIS A 184 -27.79 -13.92 7.36
C HIS A 184 -26.37 -13.44 7.02
N PHE A 185 -25.52 -14.33 6.49
CA PHE A 185 -24.19 -13.97 5.98
C PHE A 185 -24.04 -14.34 4.51
N ALA A 186 -23.64 -13.38 3.67
CA ALA A 186 -23.41 -13.60 2.25
C ALA A 186 -22.17 -12.85 1.74
N ILE A 187 -21.48 -13.47 0.80
CA ILE A 187 -20.42 -12.84 0.00
C ILE A 187 -20.86 -12.89 -1.46
N ILE A 188 -20.99 -11.72 -2.08
CA ILE A 188 -21.43 -11.54 -3.45
C ILE A 188 -20.22 -11.12 -4.30
N PRO A 189 -19.80 -11.94 -5.28
CA PRO A 189 -18.63 -11.67 -6.11
C PRO A 189 -18.94 -10.63 -7.20
N SER A 190 -19.41 -9.46 -6.81
CA SER A 190 -19.95 -8.43 -7.71
C SER A 190 -19.39 -7.05 -7.42
N HIS A 191 -19.22 -6.28 -8.49
CA HIS A 191 -18.89 -4.86 -8.42
C HIS A 191 -20.16 -4.04 -8.12
N VAL A 192 -20.09 -3.18 -7.10
CA VAL A 192 -21.15 -2.21 -6.79
C VAL A 192 -20.97 -0.96 -7.65
N LYS A 193 -21.99 -0.65 -8.44
CA LYS A 193 -21.99 0.50 -9.36
C LYS A 193 -22.52 1.77 -8.72
N ARG A 194 -23.49 1.64 -7.83
CA ARG A 194 -24.18 2.79 -7.25
C ARG A 194 -24.63 2.48 -5.83
N ILE A 195 -24.52 3.52 -4.99
CA ILE A 195 -25.08 3.55 -3.64
C ILE A 195 -25.91 4.82 -3.57
N ARG A 196 -27.16 4.69 -3.13
CA ARG A 196 -28.06 5.82 -2.87
C ARG A 196 -28.77 5.61 -1.54
N HIS A 197 -29.41 6.65 -1.03
CA HIS A 197 -30.28 6.56 0.14
C HIS A 197 -31.70 6.94 -0.28
N ASP A 198 -32.71 6.11 0.04
CA ASP A 198 -34.10 6.35 -0.38
C ASP A 198 -34.96 7.10 0.65
N GLY A 199 -34.34 7.52 1.76
CA GLY A 199 -34.99 8.17 2.89
C GLY A 199 -35.19 7.23 4.08
N SER A 200 -35.13 5.91 3.85
CA SER A 200 -35.18 4.90 4.90
C SER A 200 -33.93 4.04 4.97
N GLN A 201 -33.39 3.65 3.81
CA GLN A 201 -32.31 2.68 3.71
C GLN A 201 -31.31 3.06 2.63
N PHE A 202 -30.11 2.49 2.74
CA PHE A 202 -29.16 2.46 1.65
C PHE A 202 -29.58 1.44 0.61
N VAL A 203 -29.62 1.87 -0.65
CA VAL A 203 -29.85 1.01 -1.80
C VAL A 203 -28.53 0.85 -2.55
N VAL A 204 -28.05 -0.39 -2.58
CA VAL A 204 -26.78 -0.81 -3.20
C VAL A 204 -27.11 -1.57 -4.48
N GLU A 205 -26.62 -1.05 -5.60
CA GLU A 205 -26.93 -1.60 -6.92
C GLU A 205 -25.68 -2.21 -7.57
N THR A 206 -25.85 -3.43 -8.05
CA THR A 206 -24.88 -4.15 -8.89
C THR A 206 -25.39 -4.19 -10.32
N ASP A 207 -24.70 -4.92 -11.20
CA ASP A 207 -25.19 -5.17 -12.56
C ASP A 207 -26.44 -6.05 -12.61
N ALA A 208 -26.58 -6.98 -11.66
CA ALA A 208 -27.63 -7.98 -11.67
C ALA A 208 -28.79 -7.60 -10.74
N ASP A 209 -28.45 -7.12 -9.55
CA ASP A 209 -29.38 -7.07 -8.43
C ASP A 209 -29.27 -5.75 -7.64
N THR A 210 -30.33 -5.48 -6.87
CA THR A 210 -30.45 -4.34 -5.94
C THR A 210 -30.66 -4.83 -4.52
N PHE A 211 -29.93 -4.26 -3.57
CA PHE A 211 -29.92 -4.68 -2.17
C PHE A 211 -30.19 -3.49 -1.24
N TYR A 212 -30.77 -3.77 -0.07
CA TYR A 212 -31.19 -2.76 0.89
C TYR A 212 -30.54 -2.98 2.25
N PHE A 213 -29.90 -1.95 2.79
CA PHE A 213 -29.13 -2.01 4.03
C PHE A 213 -29.48 -0.84 4.96
N ASP A 214 -29.42 -1.11 6.26
CA ASP A 214 -29.52 -0.08 7.30
C ASP A 214 -28.18 0.66 7.45
N GLU A 215 -27.07 -0.08 7.31
CA GLU A 215 -25.70 0.41 7.47
C GLU A 215 -24.87 -0.01 6.25
N VAL A 216 -23.99 0.87 5.77
CA VAL A 216 -23.06 0.56 4.68
C VAL A 216 -21.64 0.99 5.05
N ALA A 217 -20.67 0.08 4.88
CA ALA A 217 -19.24 0.38 4.99
C ALA A 217 -18.56 0.33 3.63
N LEU A 218 -18.06 1.48 3.16
CA LEU A 218 -17.32 1.60 1.91
C LEU A 218 -15.82 1.42 2.14
N THR A 219 -15.24 0.37 1.56
CA THR A 219 -13.82 -0.01 1.70
C THR A 219 -13.13 -0.34 0.37
N THR A 220 -13.55 0.32 -0.71
CA THR A 220 -13.17 0.05 -2.11
C THR A 220 -11.72 0.36 -2.48
N GLY A 221 -10.92 0.93 -1.57
CA GLY A 221 -9.51 1.22 -1.80
C GLY A 221 -9.29 2.12 -3.02
N HIS A 222 -8.59 1.62 -4.03
CA HIS A 222 -8.28 2.36 -5.27
C HIS A 222 -9.38 2.29 -6.35
N GLU A 223 -10.59 1.81 -6.02
CA GLU A 223 -11.71 1.67 -6.97
C GLU A 223 -11.28 0.94 -8.26
N GLY A 224 -10.63 -0.22 -8.11
CA GLY A 224 -10.22 -1.06 -9.25
C GLY A 224 -8.79 -0.86 -9.78
N LEU A 225 -7.85 -0.38 -8.95
CA LEU A 225 -6.43 -0.18 -9.33
C LEU A 225 -6.25 0.70 -10.57
N ARG A 226 -7.12 1.70 -10.74
CA ARG A 226 -7.14 2.60 -11.88
C ARG A 226 -5.82 3.34 -12.03
N THR A 227 -5.42 3.59 -13.27
CA THR A 227 -4.28 4.45 -13.59
C THR A 227 -4.70 5.91 -13.62
N SER A 228 -3.80 6.81 -13.22
CA SER A 228 -3.98 8.23 -13.48
C SER A 228 -3.88 8.50 -14.99
N PRO A 229 -4.77 9.31 -15.59
CA PRO A 229 -4.82 9.57 -17.03
C PRO A 229 -3.45 9.95 -17.60
N SER A 230 -3.09 9.38 -18.76
CA SER A 230 -1.90 9.77 -19.51
C SER A 230 -2.21 10.93 -20.46
N LEU A 231 -1.25 11.83 -20.66
CA LEU A 231 -1.40 12.99 -21.54
C LEU A 231 -1.04 12.68 -23.01
N ASN A 232 -0.56 11.47 -23.30
CA ASN A 232 -0.02 11.10 -24.62
C ASN A 232 -0.90 10.04 -25.29
N ALA A 233 -1.74 10.47 -26.23
CA ALA A 233 -2.51 9.57 -27.09
C ALA A 233 -1.62 9.05 -28.24
N GLY A 234 -1.47 7.72 -28.39
CA GLY A 234 -0.90 7.13 -29.61
C GLY A 234 -0.09 5.82 -29.47
N VAL A 235 0.33 5.43 -28.27
CA VAL A 235 1.00 4.13 -28.00
C VAL A 235 0.11 3.33 -27.04
N ALA A 236 0.18 1.99 -27.09
CA ALA A 236 -0.52 1.15 -26.11
C ALA A 236 -0.11 1.58 -24.68
N ASP A 237 -1.08 2.09 -23.92
CA ASP A 237 -0.91 2.57 -22.54
C ASP A 237 -1.43 1.51 -21.58
N ILE A 238 -0.52 0.64 -21.12
CA ILE A 238 -0.86 -0.57 -20.36
C ILE A 238 -0.73 -0.28 -18.86
N PRO A 239 -1.78 -0.49 -18.04
CA PRO A 239 -1.66 -0.39 -16.59
C PRO A 239 -0.62 -1.35 -16.02
N ALA A 240 0.26 -0.88 -15.15
CA ALA A 240 1.27 -1.75 -14.51
C ALA A 240 0.67 -2.79 -13.54
N LEU A 241 -0.54 -2.54 -13.04
CA LEU A 241 -1.24 -3.41 -12.08
C LEU A 241 -2.63 -3.81 -12.60
N PRO A 242 -3.12 -5.03 -12.28
CA PRO A 242 -2.32 -6.14 -11.76
C PRO A 242 -1.24 -6.55 -12.77
N ALA A 243 -0.06 -6.94 -12.28
CA ALA A 243 1.10 -7.20 -13.14
C ALA A 243 0.82 -8.36 -14.14
N ASN A 244 0.07 -9.37 -13.71
CA ASN A 244 -0.50 -10.40 -14.57
C ASN A 244 -2.00 -10.08 -14.80
N PRO A 245 -2.51 -10.07 -16.05
CA PRO A 245 -1.83 -10.34 -17.32
C PRO A 245 -1.19 -9.12 -18.00
N ASN A 246 -1.26 -7.93 -17.39
CA ASN A 246 -0.93 -6.67 -18.06
C ASN A 246 0.51 -6.62 -18.60
N LEU A 247 1.48 -7.17 -17.87
CA LEU A 247 2.91 -7.15 -18.23
C LEU A 247 3.40 -8.48 -18.80
N SER A 248 2.48 -9.34 -19.26
CA SER A 248 2.81 -10.60 -19.94
C SER A 248 3.58 -10.37 -21.24
N VAL A 249 4.30 -11.39 -21.72
CA VAL A 249 5.05 -11.35 -22.99
C VAL A 249 4.13 -11.03 -24.18
N THR A 250 2.85 -11.41 -24.11
CA THR A 250 1.88 -11.10 -25.18
C THR A 250 1.55 -9.61 -25.29
N ARG A 251 1.53 -8.88 -24.15
CA ARG A 251 1.18 -7.46 -24.09
C ARG A 251 2.41 -6.54 -24.13
N VAL A 252 3.53 -7.02 -23.60
CA VAL A 252 4.82 -6.34 -23.64
C VAL A 252 5.84 -7.33 -24.23
N PRO A 253 6.01 -7.38 -25.56
CA PRO A 253 6.85 -8.37 -26.23
C PRO A 253 8.31 -8.34 -25.76
N ALA A 254 8.99 -9.49 -25.86
CA ALA A 254 10.45 -9.56 -25.72
C ALA A 254 11.13 -8.61 -26.74
N ASP A 255 12.31 -8.09 -26.39
CA ASP A 255 13.11 -7.17 -27.22
C ASP A 255 12.41 -5.83 -27.59
N SER A 256 11.26 -5.52 -26.97
CA SER A 256 10.58 -4.22 -27.13
C SER A 256 11.29 -3.09 -26.38
N ARG A 257 11.10 -1.84 -26.84
CA ARG A 257 11.46 -0.61 -26.13
C ARG A 257 10.27 -0.14 -25.32
N VAL A 258 10.41 -0.21 -24.00
CA VAL A 258 9.31 0.08 -23.06
C VAL A 258 9.54 1.41 -22.37
N LEU A 259 8.54 2.28 -22.41
CA LEU A 259 8.44 3.46 -21.56
C LEU A 259 7.63 3.12 -20.33
N VAL A 260 8.17 3.32 -19.12
CA VAL A 260 7.40 3.21 -17.87
C VAL A 260 7.16 4.61 -17.32
N ARG A 261 5.89 5.01 -17.28
CA ARG A 261 5.48 6.26 -16.62
C ARG A 261 5.45 6.04 -15.11
N GLY A 262 6.30 6.76 -14.39
CA GLY A 262 6.45 6.71 -12.94
C GLY A 262 7.85 6.26 -12.52
N PHE A 263 8.20 6.61 -11.28
CA PHE A 263 9.46 6.18 -10.65
C PHE A 263 9.28 5.84 -9.16
N GLY A 264 8.07 5.34 -8.82
CA GLY A 264 7.70 4.86 -7.48
C GLY A 264 7.72 3.34 -7.38
N LEU A 265 7.18 2.79 -6.29
CA LEU A 265 7.15 1.34 -6.03
C LEU A 265 6.53 0.54 -7.19
N THR A 266 5.40 0.99 -7.73
CA THR A 266 4.74 0.34 -8.87
C THR A 266 5.63 0.28 -10.12
N ALA A 267 6.48 1.29 -10.35
CA ALA A 267 7.41 1.28 -11.48
C ALA A 267 8.56 0.27 -11.26
N ILE A 268 9.02 0.12 -10.02
CA ILE A 268 10.00 -0.91 -9.65
C ILE A 268 9.39 -2.30 -9.84
N ASP A 269 8.13 -2.50 -9.43
CA ASP A 269 7.41 -3.76 -9.65
C ASP A 269 7.23 -4.07 -11.14
N ALA A 270 6.95 -3.07 -11.96
CA ALA A 270 6.89 -3.23 -13.41
C ALA A 270 8.25 -3.68 -13.98
N VAL A 271 9.35 -3.05 -13.57
CA VAL A 271 10.71 -3.45 -13.98
C VAL A 271 11.01 -4.88 -13.57
N LEU A 272 10.78 -5.25 -12.31
CA LEU A 272 11.04 -6.61 -11.80
C LEU A 272 10.12 -7.66 -12.46
N THR A 273 8.91 -7.27 -12.85
CA THR A 273 8.00 -8.14 -13.63
C THR A 273 8.51 -8.36 -15.04
N LEU A 274 8.99 -7.30 -15.70
CA LEU A 274 9.49 -7.35 -17.07
C LEU A 274 10.89 -7.98 -17.19
N THR A 275 11.53 -8.30 -16.07
CA THR A 275 12.89 -8.86 -16.01
C THR A 275 12.88 -10.20 -15.26
N GLU A 276 13.02 -10.16 -13.95
CA GLU A 276 13.13 -11.35 -13.10
C GLU A 276 11.91 -12.27 -13.18
N ALA A 277 10.69 -11.72 -13.21
CA ALA A 277 9.48 -12.55 -13.29
C ALA A 277 9.30 -13.25 -14.65
N ARG A 278 10.07 -12.86 -15.68
CA ARG A 278 10.13 -13.55 -16.98
C ARG A 278 11.19 -14.67 -17.00
N GLY A 279 11.93 -14.85 -15.92
CA GLY A 279 12.97 -15.88 -15.79
C GLY A 279 14.39 -15.33 -15.79
N GLY A 280 14.57 -14.01 -15.84
CA GLY A 280 15.88 -13.40 -15.59
C GLY A 280 16.36 -13.66 -14.17
N VAL A 281 17.68 -13.81 -13.98
CA VAL A 281 18.23 -14.24 -12.69
C VAL A 281 19.24 -13.24 -12.16
N PHE A 282 19.05 -12.79 -10.91
CA PHE A 282 20.07 -12.07 -10.16
C PHE A 282 20.92 -13.05 -9.37
N VAL A 283 22.23 -13.01 -9.56
CA VAL A 283 23.22 -13.82 -8.85
C VAL A 283 24.08 -12.91 -7.97
N ASP A 284 24.38 -13.33 -6.75
CA ASP A 284 25.29 -12.59 -5.88
C ASP A 284 26.66 -12.40 -6.53
N ASP A 285 27.16 -11.16 -6.53
CA ASP A 285 28.40 -10.73 -7.17
C ASP A 285 29.07 -9.59 -6.38
N GLY A 286 28.97 -9.64 -5.06
CA GLY A 286 29.62 -8.71 -4.15
C GLY A 286 28.76 -7.48 -3.82
N PHE A 287 29.13 -6.30 -4.31
CA PHE A 287 28.44 -5.06 -3.90
C PHE A 287 27.08 -4.89 -4.58
N LEU A 288 26.99 -5.18 -5.87
CA LEU A 288 25.73 -5.29 -6.61
C LEU A 288 25.64 -6.69 -7.19
N PRO A 289 24.44 -7.28 -7.32
CA PRO A 289 24.31 -8.56 -7.99
C PRO A 289 24.71 -8.46 -9.48
N ARG A 290 24.94 -9.60 -10.10
CA ARG A 290 25.01 -9.73 -11.55
C ARG A 290 23.66 -10.20 -12.09
N TYR A 291 23.23 -9.64 -13.21
CA TYR A 291 21.99 -10.04 -13.87
C TYR A 291 22.29 -10.95 -15.06
N ILE A 292 21.56 -12.06 -15.17
CA ILE A 292 21.59 -13.00 -16.29
C ILE A 292 20.24 -12.92 -17.00
N ARG A 293 20.26 -12.52 -18.28
CA ARG A 293 19.07 -12.39 -19.11
C ARG A 293 18.46 -13.76 -19.45
N CYS A 294 17.15 -13.78 -19.65
CA CYS A 294 16.39 -14.92 -20.16
C CYS A 294 15.92 -14.76 -21.61
N ASP A 295 16.20 -13.61 -22.23
CA ASP A 295 15.82 -13.22 -23.59
C ASP A 295 14.31 -13.01 -23.80
N GLU A 296 13.50 -13.12 -22.74
CA GLU A 296 12.09 -12.68 -22.74
C GLU A 296 11.91 -11.23 -22.25
N GLU A 297 12.98 -10.58 -21.79
CA GLU A 297 12.91 -9.19 -21.33
C GLU A 297 12.75 -8.19 -22.49
N PRO A 298 12.20 -6.99 -22.22
CA PRO A 298 12.37 -5.85 -23.11
C PRO A 298 13.84 -5.56 -23.42
N ARG A 299 14.09 -4.98 -24.60
CA ARG A 299 15.43 -4.50 -24.98
C ARG A 299 15.91 -3.41 -24.03
N THR A 300 15.03 -2.45 -23.77
CA THR A 300 15.25 -1.30 -22.88
C THR A 300 13.96 -0.94 -22.16
N ILE A 301 14.10 -0.52 -20.89
CA ILE A 301 13.02 0.01 -20.06
C ILE A 301 13.42 1.41 -19.60
N GLU A 302 12.74 2.42 -20.13
CA GLU A 302 12.97 3.81 -19.76
C GLU A 302 11.97 4.26 -18.69
N LEU A 303 12.45 4.57 -17.48
CA LEU A 303 11.60 5.13 -16.43
C LEU A 303 11.51 6.66 -16.58
N ARG A 304 10.29 7.19 -16.65
CA ARG A 304 10.03 8.64 -16.72
C ARG A 304 9.26 9.15 -15.52
N SER A 305 9.70 10.27 -14.96
CA SER A 305 8.96 10.97 -13.92
C SER A 305 9.18 12.47 -13.96
N ARG A 306 8.20 13.24 -13.49
CA ARG A 306 8.26 14.71 -13.39
C ARG A 306 9.51 15.24 -12.70
N SER A 307 9.91 14.65 -11.58
CA SER A 307 10.99 15.17 -10.74
C SER A 307 12.33 14.46 -10.92
N GLY A 308 12.36 13.27 -11.52
CA GLY A 308 13.55 12.40 -11.56
C GLY A 308 13.96 11.83 -10.19
N ARG A 309 13.25 12.16 -9.10
CA ARG A 309 13.64 11.79 -7.73
C ARG A 309 13.30 10.31 -7.43
N PRO A 310 14.29 9.46 -7.12
CA PRO A 310 14.08 8.04 -6.86
C PRO A 310 13.48 7.82 -5.48
N MET A 311 12.97 6.61 -5.26
CA MET A 311 12.76 6.08 -3.91
C MET A 311 14.09 5.57 -3.34
N LEU A 312 14.32 5.84 -2.06
CA LEU A 312 15.52 5.46 -1.34
C LEU A 312 15.35 4.09 -0.68
N ALA A 313 16.46 3.34 -0.54
CA ALA A 313 16.47 2.01 0.04
C ALA A 313 16.09 2.01 1.52
N LYS A 314 15.24 1.07 1.93
CA LYS A 314 14.97 0.81 3.35
C LYS A 314 16.16 0.13 4.03
N PRO A 315 16.46 0.48 5.30
CA PRO A 315 17.48 -0.19 6.09
C PRO A 315 17.27 -1.71 6.13
N THR A 316 18.37 -2.44 6.08
CA THR A 316 18.41 -3.87 6.44
C THR A 316 18.82 -4.04 7.90
N ALA A 317 18.70 -5.26 8.42
CA ALA A 317 19.20 -5.62 9.76
C ALA A 317 20.72 -5.43 9.95
N LYS A 318 21.48 -5.09 8.88
CA LYS A 318 22.90 -4.74 8.95
C LYS A 318 23.16 -3.36 9.51
N VAL A 319 22.13 -2.51 9.61
CA VAL A 319 22.21 -1.22 10.29
C VAL A 319 21.68 -1.41 11.71
N GLU A 320 22.47 -0.99 12.69
CA GLU A 320 22.10 -1.13 14.10
C GLU A 320 20.79 -0.38 14.39
N PRO A 321 19.80 -1.03 15.02
CA PRO A 321 18.52 -0.40 15.30
C PRO A 321 18.66 0.65 16.40
N ILE A 322 17.99 1.78 16.21
CA ILE A 322 17.90 2.82 17.22
C ILE A 322 16.93 2.39 18.32
N SER A 323 17.38 2.47 19.57
CA SER A 323 16.57 2.15 20.75
C SER A 323 15.30 3.01 20.80
N ASP A 324 14.18 2.43 21.22
CA ASP A 324 12.91 3.16 21.26
C ASP A 324 12.95 4.36 22.23
N ALA A 325 13.75 4.25 23.30
CA ALA A 325 13.95 5.32 24.29
C ALA A 325 14.55 6.60 23.70
N PHE A 326 15.28 6.51 22.57
CA PHE A 326 15.79 7.68 21.86
C PHE A 326 14.66 8.57 21.34
N TRP A 327 13.54 7.97 20.92
CA TRP A 327 12.44 8.69 20.29
C TRP A 327 11.50 9.36 21.31
N THR A 328 11.50 8.91 22.56
CA THR A 328 10.58 9.37 23.62
C THR A 328 10.55 10.91 23.77
N PRO A 329 11.68 11.63 23.88
CA PRO A 329 11.64 13.09 24.04
C PRO A 329 10.97 13.80 22.87
N PHE A 330 11.16 13.31 21.64
CA PHE A 330 10.55 13.90 20.44
C PHE A 330 9.07 13.56 20.33
N ARG A 331 8.66 12.35 20.76
CA ARG A 331 7.25 12.00 20.88
C ARG A 331 6.55 12.90 21.89
N ASP A 332 7.16 13.16 23.03
CA ASP A 332 6.60 14.04 24.05
C ASP A 332 6.43 15.47 23.53
N GLN A 333 7.42 16.00 22.80
CA GLN A 333 7.32 17.30 22.14
C GLN A 333 6.16 17.35 21.13
N LEU A 334 6.03 16.33 20.26
CA LEU A 334 4.93 16.26 19.29
C LEU A 334 3.58 16.10 19.99
N ASN A 335 3.48 15.24 21.01
CA ASN A 335 2.24 15.05 21.76
C ASN A 335 1.79 16.33 22.47
N ALA A 336 2.72 17.15 22.96
CA ALA A 336 2.39 18.44 23.57
C ALA A 336 1.73 19.43 22.59
N LEU A 337 1.95 19.28 21.28
CA LEU A 337 1.32 20.12 20.24
C LEU A 337 -0.16 19.80 20.03
N GLN A 338 -0.68 18.69 20.56
CA GLN A 338 -2.10 18.33 20.43
C GLN A 338 -3.04 19.40 21.02
N ARG A 339 -2.59 20.18 22.00
CA ARG A 339 -3.35 21.29 22.57
C ARG A 339 -3.67 22.40 21.57
N ASP A 340 -2.92 22.49 20.48
CA ASP A 340 -3.05 23.50 19.43
C ASP A 340 -3.63 22.89 18.12
N HIS A 341 -4.20 21.67 18.18
CA HIS A 341 -4.83 20.97 17.04
C HIS A 341 -5.86 21.88 16.33
N GLY A 342 -5.81 21.89 15.00
CA GLY A 342 -6.60 22.79 14.13
C GLY A 342 -5.92 24.14 13.84
N SER A 343 -4.88 24.50 14.59
CA SER A 343 -4.14 25.78 14.45
C SER A 343 -2.65 25.62 14.15
N LEU A 344 -2.19 24.37 13.98
CA LEU A 344 -0.79 24.05 13.73
C LEU A 344 -0.32 24.51 12.35
N ASN A 345 0.92 24.96 12.30
CA ASN A 345 1.69 25.19 11.08
C ASN A 345 2.80 24.14 11.00
N PHE A 346 2.72 23.28 9.99
CA PHE A 346 3.61 22.14 9.82
C PHE A 346 5.10 22.53 9.84
N HIS A 347 5.53 23.54 9.08
CA HIS A 347 6.95 23.89 9.00
C HIS A 347 7.47 24.68 10.20
N ARG A 348 6.58 25.33 10.97
CA ARG A 348 6.94 26.09 12.16
C ARG A 348 6.91 25.23 13.43
N ASP A 349 5.91 24.36 13.55
CA ASP A 349 5.60 23.67 14.81
C ASP A 349 6.08 22.22 14.79
N ILE A 350 5.93 21.50 13.66
CA ILE A 350 6.18 20.05 13.58
C ILE A 350 7.55 19.74 12.96
N TRP A 351 7.84 20.31 11.79
CA TRP A 351 9.06 20.03 11.03
C TRP A 351 10.36 20.29 11.82
N PRO A 352 10.47 21.34 12.67
CA PRO A 352 11.68 21.54 13.47
C PRO A 352 11.99 20.37 14.41
N VAL A 353 10.96 19.78 15.05
CA VAL A 353 11.10 18.62 15.92
C VAL A 353 11.64 17.42 15.14
N LEU A 354 11.14 17.20 13.92
CA LEU A 354 11.63 16.13 13.06
C LEU A 354 13.07 16.37 12.59
N ALA A 355 13.42 17.60 12.24
CA ALA A 355 14.77 17.95 11.82
C ALA A 355 15.79 17.84 12.96
N GLU A 356 15.39 18.20 14.18
CA GLU A 356 16.19 18.03 15.40
C GLU A 356 16.39 16.55 15.73
N ALA A 357 15.33 15.74 15.72
CA ALA A 357 15.44 14.30 15.94
C ALA A 357 16.37 13.61 14.92
N ALA A 358 16.33 14.01 13.65
CA ALA A 358 17.25 13.49 12.64
C ALA A 358 18.71 13.95 12.87
N ALA A 359 18.93 15.19 13.33
CA ALA A 359 20.26 15.71 13.67
C ALA A 359 20.86 14.98 14.89
N ASP A 360 20.06 14.76 15.93
CA ASP A 360 20.47 14.03 17.13
C ASP A 360 20.79 12.57 16.83
N LEU A 361 20.01 11.94 15.94
CA LEU A 361 20.28 10.59 15.46
C LEU A 361 21.64 10.51 14.75
N LEU A 362 21.96 11.50 13.91
CA LEU A 362 23.24 11.60 13.22
C LEU A 362 24.41 11.79 14.19
N ALA A 363 24.22 12.63 15.22
CA ALA A 363 25.20 12.84 16.27
C ALA A 363 25.46 11.55 17.06
N GLN A 364 24.41 10.83 17.49
CA GLN A 364 24.53 9.54 18.17
C GLN A 364 25.22 8.48 17.31
N SER A 365 24.99 8.52 16.00
CA SER A 365 25.53 7.57 15.03
C SER A 365 26.95 7.92 14.53
N GLY A 366 27.60 8.93 15.12
CA GLY A 366 28.98 9.33 14.77
C GLY A 366 29.13 10.08 13.43
N THR A 367 28.04 10.64 12.91
CA THR A 367 28.00 11.41 11.64
C THR A 367 27.31 12.76 11.82
N PRO A 368 27.73 13.58 12.79
CA PRO A 368 26.98 14.73 13.26
C PRO A 368 26.65 15.72 12.15
N ALA A 369 25.40 16.19 12.15
CA ALA A 369 24.92 17.32 11.37
C ALA A 369 23.95 18.13 12.24
N THR A 370 23.82 19.42 11.95
CA THR A 370 22.86 20.31 12.60
C THR A 370 21.46 20.16 11.99
N ALA A 371 20.41 20.49 12.74
CA ALA A 371 19.04 20.54 12.23
C ALA A 371 18.90 21.48 11.01
N ASN A 372 19.71 22.54 10.94
CA ASN A 372 19.75 23.44 9.78
C ASN A 372 20.34 22.76 8.53
N GLU A 373 21.40 21.96 8.68
CA GLU A 373 21.96 21.16 7.58
C GLU A 373 20.97 20.11 7.08
N VAL A 374 20.26 19.44 8.01
CA VAL A 374 19.16 18.52 7.68
C VAL A 374 18.08 19.23 6.87
N CYS A 375 17.62 20.40 7.32
CA CYS A 375 16.64 21.21 6.59
C CYS A 375 17.15 21.68 5.23
N ASN A 376 18.42 22.05 5.12
CA ASN A 376 19.02 22.50 3.86
C ASN A 376 19.14 21.36 2.85
N TRP A 377 19.55 20.18 3.31
CA TRP A 377 19.54 18.98 2.48
C TRP A 377 18.13 18.69 1.95
N TYR A 378 17.12 18.68 2.84
CA TYR A 378 15.73 18.43 2.45
C TYR A 378 15.19 19.49 1.46
N ARG A 379 15.52 20.76 1.67
CA ARG A 379 15.18 21.84 0.71
C ARG A 379 15.84 21.62 -0.64
N GLY A 380 17.10 21.17 -0.67
CA GLY A 380 17.80 20.82 -1.90
C GLY A 380 17.15 19.65 -2.64
N TRP A 381 16.78 18.60 -1.89
CA TRP A 381 16.07 17.44 -2.41
C TRP A 381 14.70 17.81 -3.01
N SER A 382 13.87 18.52 -2.25
CA SER A 382 12.46 18.75 -2.61
C SER A 382 12.25 19.77 -3.72
N ARG A 383 13.12 20.78 -3.84
CA ARG A 383 12.90 21.94 -4.75
C ARG A 383 13.23 21.68 -6.20
N TYR A 384 14.22 20.83 -6.49
CA TYR A 384 14.75 20.70 -7.84
C TYR A 384 14.46 19.33 -8.44
N SER A 385 14.19 19.30 -9.75
CA SER A 385 14.28 18.06 -10.51
C SER A 385 15.73 17.57 -10.49
N ILE A 386 15.92 16.26 -10.46
CA ILE A 386 17.25 15.67 -10.52
C ILE A 386 17.44 14.93 -11.83
N ASP A 387 18.62 15.07 -12.42
CA ASP A 387 19.00 14.34 -13.63
C ASP A 387 19.25 12.85 -13.33
N ALA A 388 19.27 12.03 -14.39
CA ALA A 388 19.48 10.58 -14.30
C ALA A 388 20.77 10.18 -13.54
N SER A 389 21.86 10.93 -13.71
CA SER A 389 23.13 10.63 -13.03
C SER A 389 23.05 10.95 -11.54
N SER A 390 22.43 12.07 -11.18
CA SER A 390 22.17 12.46 -9.79
C SER A 390 21.22 11.49 -9.09
N ALA A 391 20.16 11.04 -9.77
CA ALA A 391 19.24 10.02 -9.28
C ALA A 391 19.96 8.70 -8.99
N ARG A 392 20.77 8.20 -9.95
CA ARG A 392 21.57 6.98 -9.78
C ARG A 392 22.54 7.10 -8.60
N ARG A 393 23.20 8.25 -8.44
CA ARG A 393 24.10 8.50 -7.28
C ARG A 393 23.36 8.46 -5.96
N ALA A 394 22.18 9.07 -5.88
CA ALA A 394 21.35 9.06 -4.67
C ALA A 394 20.91 7.62 -4.31
N MET A 395 20.49 6.84 -5.30
CA MET A 395 20.14 5.42 -5.11
C MET A 395 21.33 4.60 -4.63
N LEU A 396 22.51 4.76 -5.25
CA LEU A 396 23.73 4.04 -4.89
C LEU A 396 24.18 4.36 -3.46
N GLN A 397 24.15 5.66 -3.11
CA GLN A 397 24.44 6.14 -1.76
C GLN A 397 23.48 5.50 -0.74
N SER A 398 22.17 5.63 -0.98
CA SER A 398 21.15 5.09 -0.09
C SER A 398 21.23 3.57 0.05
N TYR A 399 21.47 2.85 -1.05
CA TYR A 399 21.70 1.40 -1.02
C TYR A 399 22.89 1.05 -0.13
N ALA A 400 24.04 1.72 -0.31
CA ALA A 400 25.25 1.47 0.47
C ALA A 400 25.05 1.72 1.98
N VAL A 401 24.29 2.75 2.35
CA VAL A 401 23.91 3.00 3.75
C VAL A 401 22.98 1.90 4.27
N ALA A 402 21.94 1.55 3.51
CA ALA A 402 20.95 0.55 3.90
C ALA A 402 21.53 -0.85 4.15
N ILE A 403 22.63 -1.21 3.48
CA ILE A 403 23.34 -2.49 3.66
C ILE A 403 24.55 -2.38 4.61
N GLY A 404 24.72 -1.26 5.31
CA GLY A 404 25.79 -1.04 6.30
C GLY A 404 27.20 -0.89 5.71
N LYS A 405 27.33 -0.61 4.40
CA LYS A 405 28.62 -0.36 3.73
C LYS A 405 29.07 1.10 3.80
N ARG A 406 28.17 2.00 4.20
CA ARG A 406 28.46 3.40 4.50
C ARG A 406 27.80 3.80 5.83
N PRO A 407 28.38 4.78 6.55
CA PRO A 407 27.74 5.37 7.72
C PRO A 407 26.37 5.96 7.40
N ILE A 408 25.51 6.05 8.42
CA ILE A 408 24.22 6.74 8.34
C ILE A 408 24.42 8.17 7.83
N ASP A 409 23.50 8.65 7.00
CA ASP A 409 23.50 10.00 6.44
C ASP A 409 22.14 10.70 6.62
N ILE A 410 22.06 11.97 6.24
CA ILE A 410 20.85 12.79 6.39
C ILE A 410 19.58 12.13 5.81
N PRO A 411 19.55 11.62 4.56
CA PRO A 411 18.37 10.94 4.03
C PRO A 411 17.95 9.74 4.89
N PHE A 412 18.91 8.93 5.36
CA PHE A 412 18.59 7.83 6.26
C PHE A 412 17.97 8.34 7.56
N ALA A 413 18.60 9.32 8.21
CA ALA A 413 18.16 9.82 9.51
C ALA A 413 16.77 10.46 9.43
N LEU A 414 16.52 11.29 8.41
CA LEU A 414 15.19 11.84 8.14
C LEU A 414 14.16 10.75 7.89
N GLY A 415 14.52 9.73 7.10
CA GLY A 415 13.64 8.60 6.82
C GLY A 415 13.28 7.81 8.08
N ASP A 416 14.25 7.56 8.97
CA ASP A 416 13.98 6.83 10.22
C ASP A 416 13.18 7.66 11.21
N THR A 417 13.52 8.93 11.38
CA THR A 417 12.72 9.87 12.18
C THR A 417 11.26 9.91 11.71
N TRP A 418 11.03 10.03 10.40
CA TRP A 418 9.67 10.06 9.86
C TRP A 418 8.89 8.78 10.17
N ARG A 419 9.51 7.60 10.02
CA ARG A 419 8.87 6.32 10.34
C ARG A 419 8.56 6.18 11.83
N ARG A 420 9.49 6.61 12.70
CA ARG A 420 9.43 6.39 14.15
C ARG A 420 8.49 7.36 14.87
N LEU A 421 8.30 8.55 14.31
CA LEU A 421 7.38 9.58 14.79
C LEU A 421 6.10 9.68 13.94
N TYR A 422 5.91 8.76 12.99
CA TYR A 422 4.72 8.74 12.11
C TYR A 422 3.40 8.65 12.88
N PRO A 423 3.27 7.84 13.96
CA PRO A 423 2.03 7.78 14.73
C PRO A 423 1.61 9.12 15.32
N GLU A 424 2.57 9.90 15.85
CA GLU A 424 2.33 11.24 16.37
C GLU A 424 1.95 12.21 15.25
N LEU A 425 2.63 12.13 14.10
CA LEU A 425 2.31 12.94 12.91
C LEU A 425 0.87 12.69 12.42
N VAL A 426 0.46 11.43 12.35
CA VAL A 426 -0.89 11.04 11.93
C VAL A 426 -1.94 11.67 12.83
N ARG A 427 -1.74 11.64 14.15
CA ARG A 427 -2.67 12.24 15.12
C ARG A 427 -2.68 13.77 15.07
N LEU A 428 -1.52 14.41 14.87
CA LEU A 428 -1.42 15.88 14.85
C LEU A 428 -2.00 16.49 13.58
N VAL A 429 -1.89 15.78 12.46
CA VAL A 429 -2.27 16.29 11.14
C VAL A 429 -3.68 15.85 10.73
N GLY A 430 -4.09 14.64 11.12
CA GLY A 430 -5.40 14.10 10.81
C GLY A 430 -6.55 14.94 11.36
N SER A 431 -7.73 14.76 10.75
CA SER A 431 -9.00 15.42 11.09
C SER A 431 -8.90 16.95 11.14
N GLY A 432 -8.17 17.55 10.18
CA GLY A 432 -8.03 18.99 10.06
C GLY A 432 -7.06 19.62 11.07
N GLY A 433 -6.08 18.88 11.59
CA GLY A 433 -5.18 19.37 12.64
C GLY A 433 -4.25 20.51 12.25
N LEU A 434 -4.08 20.77 10.95
CA LEU A 434 -3.29 21.88 10.42
C LEU A 434 -4.16 23.07 10.00
N THR A 435 -3.60 24.27 10.05
CA THR A 435 -4.20 25.43 9.37
C THR A 435 -4.33 25.16 7.86
N GLN A 436 -5.39 25.71 7.24
CA GLN A 436 -5.66 25.56 5.81
C GLN A 436 -4.45 25.92 4.92
N LYS A 437 -3.73 27.00 5.27
CA LYS A 437 -2.53 27.44 4.53
C LYS A 437 -1.34 26.48 4.68
N SER A 438 -1.32 25.68 5.74
CA SER A 438 -0.21 24.77 6.04
C SER A 438 -0.40 23.36 5.50
N TRP A 439 -1.62 22.96 5.15
CA TRP A 439 -1.89 21.63 4.61
C TRP A 439 -1.03 21.31 3.38
N ARG A 440 -1.00 22.23 2.41
CA ARG A 440 -0.22 22.03 1.17
C ARG A 440 1.26 21.78 1.45
N SER A 441 1.83 22.50 2.41
CA SER A 441 3.23 22.32 2.84
C SER A 441 3.48 20.94 3.44
N PHE A 442 2.54 20.43 4.24
CA PHE A 442 2.59 19.05 4.74
C PHE A 442 2.45 18.06 3.60
N ALA A 443 1.43 18.19 2.74
CA ALA A 443 1.17 17.24 1.65
C ALA A 443 2.34 17.14 0.67
N ASP A 444 2.97 18.26 0.32
CA ASP A 444 4.18 18.29 -0.51
C ASP A 444 5.36 17.64 0.22
N THR A 445 5.49 17.84 1.53
CA THR A 445 6.54 17.19 2.32
C THR A 445 6.33 15.70 2.49
N ALA A 446 5.11 15.27 2.83
CA ALA A 446 4.74 13.86 2.94
C ALA A 446 5.04 13.12 1.64
N ARG A 447 4.74 13.71 0.48
CA ARG A 447 5.06 13.11 -0.84
C ARG A 447 6.55 12.87 -1.04
N GLU A 448 7.41 13.79 -0.59
CA GLU A 448 8.86 13.58 -0.67
C GLU A 448 9.35 12.60 0.40
N MET A 449 8.78 12.64 1.60
CA MET A 449 9.09 11.70 2.67
C MET A 449 8.64 10.27 2.35
N GLU A 450 7.63 10.04 1.52
CA GLU A 450 7.33 8.71 0.97
C GLU A 450 8.54 8.10 0.24
N ARG A 451 9.29 8.91 -0.51
CA ARG A 451 10.50 8.45 -1.24
C ARG A 451 11.66 8.17 -0.29
N ILE A 452 11.80 8.98 0.75
CA ILE A 452 12.94 8.93 1.69
C ILE A 452 12.71 7.85 2.77
N ALA A 453 11.49 7.78 3.31
CA ALA A 453 11.13 6.97 4.47
C ALA A 453 10.50 5.63 4.09
N PHE A 454 9.69 5.57 3.03
CA PHE A 454 8.86 4.40 2.71
C PHE A 454 9.22 3.69 1.39
N GLY A 455 10.45 3.91 0.90
CA GLY A 455 10.96 3.27 -0.31
C GLY A 455 11.10 1.74 -0.26
N PRO A 456 11.59 1.14 -1.35
CA PRO A 456 11.65 -0.32 -1.50
C PRO A 456 12.72 -0.97 -0.60
N PRO A 457 12.66 -2.30 -0.42
CA PRO A 457 13.76 -3.05 0.19
C PRO A 457 15.10 -2.79 -0.51
N ALA A 458 16.19 -2.78 0.24
CA ALA A 458 17.52 -2.54 -0.32
C ALA A 458 17.87 -3.52 -1.46
N GLU A 459 17.41 -4.77 -1.37
CA GLU A 459 17.55 -5.78 -2.42
C GLU A 459 16.97 -5.31 -3.76
N SER A 460 15.73 -4.79 -3.76
CA SER A 460 15.09 -4.26 -4.98
C SER A 460 15.84 -3.05 -5.56
N VAL A 461 16.41 -2.18 -4.71
CA VAL A 461 17.25 -1.07 -5.18
C VAL A 461 18.55 -1.58 -5.81
N GLY A 462 19.20 -2.58 -5.21
CA GLY A 462 20.40 -3.21 -5.76
C GLY A 462 20.15 -3.86 -7.12
N ARG A 463 19.02 -4.55 -7.28
CA ARG A 463 18.56 -5.13 -8.56
C ARG A 463 18.34 -4.05 -9.61
N LEU A 464 17.64 -2.97 -9.26
CA LEU A 464 17.38 -1.85 -10.17
C LEU A 464 18.69 -1.14 -10.59
N LEU A 465 19.61 -0.90 -9.65
CA LEU A 465 20.94 -0.35 -9.92
C LEU A 465 21.76 -1.25 -10.86
N THR A 466 21.63 -2.57 -10.72
CA THR A 466 22.27 -3.55 -11.60
C THR A 466 21.71 -3.44 -13.01
N LEU A 467 20.38 -3.41 -13.17
CA LEU A 467 19.75 -3.24 -14.49
C LEU A 467 20.11 -1.91 -15.15
N MET A 468 20.33 -0.85 -14.36
CA MET A 468 20.85 0.43 -14.86
C MET A 468 22.31 0.34 -15.31
N ARG A 469 23.15 -0.40 -14.58
CA ARG A 469 24.56 -0.64 -14.95
C ARG A 469 24.64 -1.36 -16.30
N GLU A 470 23.79 -2.37 -16.50
CA GLU A 470 23.70 -3.14 -17.75
C GLU A 470 22.95 -2.42 -18.87
N ARG A 471 22.47 -1.17 -18.63
CA ARG A 471 21.68 -0.36 -19.58
C ARG A 471 20.36 -1.00 -20.05
N ILE A 472 19.86 -1.98 -19.31
CA ILE A 472 18.52 -2.52 -19.50
C ILE A 472 17.49 -1.49 -19.02
N VAL A 473 17.79 -0.80 -17.91
CA VAL A 473 16.96 0.28 -17.39
C VAL A 473 17.67 1.63 -17.57
N THR A 474 16.95 2.62 -18.08
CA THR A 474 17.39 4.01 -18.14
C THR A 474 16.44 4.92 -17.37
N LEU A 475 16.92 6.10 -16.99
CA LEU A 475 16.14 7.12 -16.28
C LEU A 475 16.04 8.36 -17.15
N GLY A 476 14.86 8.98 -17.14
CA GLY A 476 14.63 10.29 -17.71
C GLY A 476 13.55 11.07 -16.96
N THR A 477 13.40 12.33 -17.35
CA THR A 477 12.38 13.25 -16.85
C THR A 477 11.38 13.59 -17.96
N ASP A 478 10.23 14.16 -17.63
CA ASP A 478 9.26 14.57 -18.65
C ASP A 478 9.80 15.70 -19.56
N ALA A 479 10.92 16.34 -19.20
CA ALA A 479 11.58 17.36 -20.01
C ALA A 479 12.48 16.77 -21.11
N ASP A 480 12.91 15.51 -20.99
CA ASP A 480 13.80 14.88 -21.97
C ASP A 480 13.00 14.43 -23.21
N GLN A 481 13.59 14.46 -24.40
CA GLN A 481 12.94 13.90 -25.59
C GLN A 481 12.69 12.39 -25.40
N ILE A 482 11.48 11.94 -25.71
CA ILE A 482 11.12 10.52 -25.63
C ILE A 482 11.68 9.83 -26.87
N SER A 483 12.50 8.79 -26.66
CA SER A 483 12.95 7.94 -27.76
C SER A 483 11.75 7.22 -28.39
N GLU A 484 11.85 6.78 -29.64
CA GLU A 484 10.80 5.95 -30.22
C GLU A 484 10.62 4.68 -29.35
N VAL A 485 9.38 4.43 -28.89
CA VAL A 485 9.01 3.37 -27.95
C VAL A 485 7.94 2.48 -28.58
N ASP A 486 7.99 1.19 -28.26
CA ASP A 486 7.05 0.21 -28.82
C ASP A 486 5.85 0.03 -27.88
N VAL A 487 6.05 0.19 -26.56
CA VAL A 487 5.01 0.01 -25.53
C VAL A 487 5.16 1.05 -24.41
N THR A 488 4.04 1.58 -23.91
CA THR A 488 4.00 2.40 -22.70
C THR A 488 3.32 1.63 -21.57
N VAL A 489 3.94 1.61 -20.40
CA VAL A 489 3.41 1.04 -19.16
C VAL A 489 3.15 2.17 -18.17
N ASN A 490 1.90 2.31 -17.73
CA ASN A 490 1.50 3.31 -16.76
C ASN A 490 1.62 2.75 -15.34
N ALA A 491 2.67 3.15 -14.63
CA ALA A 491 2.95 2.77 -13.25
C ALA A 491 2.54 3.86 -12.24
N VAL A 492 1.61 4.74 -12.62
CA VAL A 492 1.02 5.75 -11.73
C VAL A 492 -0.45 5.41 -11.50
N ILE A 493 -0.75 4.95 -10.28
CA ILE A 493 -2.11 4.67 -9.82
C ILE A 493 -2.81 6.01 -9.59
N ALA A 494 -4.13 6.05 -9.84
CA ALA A 494 -4.98 7.18 -9.51
C ALA A 494 -4.81 7.59 -8.04
N GLY A 495 -4.66 8.90 -7.81
CA GLY A 495 -4.63 9.50 -6.50
C GLY A 495 -5.95 9.28 -5.73
N PRO A 496 -5.95 9.50 -4.41
CA PRO A 496 -7.12 9.26 -3.56
C PRO A 496 -8.32 10.15 -3.91
N HIS A 497 -8.08 11.28 -4.56
CA HIS A 497 -9.12 12.24 -4.99
C HIS A 497 -9.41 12.16 -6.50
N GLU A 498 -8.74 11.28 -7.24
CA GLU A 498 -9.04 10.97 -8.64
C GLU A 498 -10.11 9.87 -8.65
N LEU A 499 -11.35 10.22 -8.27
CA LEU A 499 -12.46 9.28 -8.14
C LEU A 499 -12.80 8.59 -9.47
N ALA A 500 -13.34 7.36 -9.39
CA ALA A 500 -13.85 6.66 -10.55
C ALA A 500 -15.03 7.43 -11.14
N GLU A 501 -15.01 7.67 -12.46
CA GLU A 501 -16.15 8.28 -13.15
C GLU A 501 -17.40 7.42 -12.96
N ASN A 502 -18.48 8.02 -12.47
CA ASN A 502 -19.71 7.32 -12.12
C ASN A 502 -19.52 6.19 -11.09
N GLY A 503 -18.43 6.21 -10.31
CA GLY A 503 -18.22 5.29 -9.19
C GLY A 503 -19.18 5.57 -8.04
N PRO A 504 -19.35 4.62 -7.09
CA PRO A 504 -20.25 4.79 -5.96
C PRO A 504 -19.86 5.99 -5.08
N LEU A 505 -18.56 6.23 -4.86
CA LEU A 505 -18.12 7.35 -4.02
C LEU A 505 -18.38 8.71 -4.65
N MET A 506 -18.12 8.86 -5.96
CA MET A 506 -18.41 10.10 -6.69
C MET A 506 -19.89 10.46 -6.62
N GLN A 507 -20.77 9.48 -6.85
CA GLN A 507 -22.22 9.68 -6.78
C GLN A 507 -22.70 10.04 -5.36
N LEU A 508 -22.13 9.43 -4.32
CA LEU A 508 -22.43 9.77 -2.93
C LEU A 508 -22.05 11.23 -2.60
N ILE A 509 -20.91 11.71 -3.12
CA ILE A 509 -20.46 13.10 -2.95
C ILE A 509 -21.38 14.06 -3.71
N GLU A 510 -21.71 13.76 -4.98
CA GLU A 510 -22.61 14.59 -5.79
C GLU A 510 -24.03 14.69 -5.21
N ALA A 511 -24.50 13.62 -4.57
CA ALA A 511 -25.78 13.59 -3.87
C ALA A 511 -25.75 14.30 -2.50
N GLY A 512 -24.60 14.75 -2.02
CA GLY A 512 -24.43 15.37 -0.70
C GLY A 512 -24.53 14.38 0.48
N LEU A 513 -24.51 13.08 0.21
CA LEU A 513 -24.51 12.03 1.24
C LEU A 513 -23.13 11.89 1.90
N VAL A 514 -22.07 12.35 1.22
CA VAL A 514 -20.68 12.37 1.72
C VAL A 514 -20.07 13.74 1.47
N ILE A 515 -19.40 14.30 2.48
CA ILE A 515 -18.68 15.57 2.39
C ILE A 515 -17.17 15.31 2.36
N THR A 516 -16.49 15.99 1.46
CA THR A 516 -15.01 16.02 1.40
C THR A 516 -14.48 17.31 2.00
N ASP A 517 -13.35 17.25 2.70
CA ASP A 517 -12.70 18.44 3.22
C ASP A 517 -12.16 19.31 2.06
N PRO A 518 -12.47 20.62 2.01
CA PRO A 518 -12.07 21.48 0.89
C PRO A 518 -10.56 21.76 0.84
N THR A 519 -9.81 21.42 1.89
CA THR A 519 -8.37 21.67 1.97
C THR A 519 -7.57 20.45 1.48
N CYS A 520 -7.92 19.26 1.96
CA CYS A 520 -7.20 18.03 1.64
C CYS A 520 -7.90 17.17 0.59
N GLY A 521 -9.21 17.34 0.36
CA GLY A 521 -9.99 16.55 -0.60
C GLY A 521 -10.40 15.17 -0.09
N GLY A 522 -9.99 14.78 1.11
CA GLY A 522 -10.36 13.50 1.72
C GLY A 522 -11.81 13.49 2.19
N VAL A 523 -12.46 12.33 2.13
CA VAL A 523 -13.78 12.13 2.74
C VAL A 523 -13.68 12.38 4.25
N MET A 524 -14.51 13.29 4.75
CA MET A 524 -14.58 13.61 6.17
C MET A 524 -15.33 12.51 6.90
N VAL A 525 -14.65 11.90 7.88
CA VAL A 525 -15.25 10.91 8.78
C VAL A 525 -15.12 11.33 10.24
N ASP A 526 -16.07 10.94 11.06
CA ASP A 526 -16.02 11.12 12.51
C ASP A 526 -15.07 10.09 13.19
N ALA A 527 -14.95 10.15 14.52
CA ALA A 527 -14.09 9.23 15.29
C ALA A 527 -14.56 7.76 15.24
N ASN A 528 -15.78 7.51 14.78
CA ASN A 528 -16.37 6.18 14.58
C ASN A 528 -16.29 5.74 13.11
N GLY A 529 -15.70 6.52 12.22
CA GLY A 529 -15.55 6.20 10.80
C GLY A 529 -16.79 6.48 9.94
N TYR A 530 -17.83 7.11 10.49
CA TYR A 530 -19.00 7.52 9.74
C TYR A 530 -18.72 8.77 8.93
N ALA A 531 -19.12 8.76 7.65
CA ALA A 531 -18.98 9.89 6.77
C ALA A 531 -19.84 11.06 7.27
N THR A 532 -19.27 12.27 7.25
CA THR A 532 -20.03 13.48 7.47
C THR A 532 -20.90 13.73 6.24
N GLY A 533 -22.20 13.92 6.42
CA GLY A 533 -23.15 14.08 5.32
C GLY A 533 -24.57 14.26 5.82
N SER A 534 -25.55 14.05 4.93
CA SER A 534 -26.97 14.22 5.23
C SER A 534 -27.66 12.95 5.75
N VAL A 535 -26.95 11.82 5.87
CA VAL A 535 -27.51 10.54 6.30
C VAL A 535 -26.58 9.85 7.29
N ASP A 536 -27.19 9.20 8.29
CA ASP A 536 -26.48 8.33 9.22
C ASP A 536 -26.29 6.93 8.60
N GLY A 537 -25.39 6.12 9.18
CA GLY A 537 -25.22 4.72 8.78
C GLY A 537 -24.26 4.47 7.60
N LEU A 538 -23.63 5.51 7.04
CA LEU A 538 -22.60 5.36 6.00
C LEU A 538 -21.19 5.51 6.58
N ALA A 539 -20.44 4.42 6.68
CA ALA A 539 -19.04 4.42 7.07
C ALA A 539 -18.11 4.37 5.85
N VAL A 540 -16.96 5.04 5.92
CA VAL A 540 -15.97 5.07 4.83
C VAL A 540 -14.57 4.85 5.40
N PHE A 541 -13.86 3.84 4.88
CA PHE A 541 -12.52 3.49 5.38
C PHE A 541 -11.49 3.37 4.26
N GLY A 542 -10.24 3.66 4.60
CA GLY A 542 -9.10 3.50 3.71
C GLY A 542 -8.93 4.68 2.76
N ARG A 543 -8.52 4.40 1.52
CA ARG A 543 -7.95 5.40 0.61
C ARG A 543 -8.84 6.63 0.35
N ALA A 544 -10.16 6.48 0.40
CA ALA A 544 -11.12 7.57 0.20
C ALA A 544 -11.02 8.67 1.26
N THR A 545 -10.58 8.35 2.48
CA THR A 545 -10.43 9.31 3.57
C THR A 545 -9.03 9.93 3.60
N GLU A 546 -8.12 9.54 2.69
CA GLU A 546 -6.74 10.03 2.69
C GLU A 546 -6.70 11.56 2.70
N GLY A 547 -5.87 12.11 3.57
CA GLY A 547 -5.78 13.55 3.78
C GLY A 547 -6.63 14.03 4.96
N TRP A 548 -7.80 13.43 5.19
CA TRP A 548 -8.56 13.60 6.42
C TRP A 548 -8.06 12.61 7.48
N VAL A 549 -8.02 11.34 7.14
CA VAL A 549 -7.30 10.29 7.85
C VAL A 549 -5.93 10.12 7.17
N ILE A 550 -4.86 10.14 7.95
CA ILE A 550 -3.49 10.03 7.43
C ILE A 550 -2.96 8.61 7.63
N GLY A 551 -2.26 8.08 6.64
CA GLY A 551 -1.58 6.78 6.78
C GLY A 551 -2.53 5.60 6.67
N ASN A 552 -3.42 5.63 5.68
CA ASN A 552 -4.30 4.51 5.38
C ASN A 552 -3.55 3.26 4.86
N ASP A 553 -2.30 3.38 4.44
CA ASP A 553 -1.54 2.31 3.77
C ASP A 553 -0.76 1.44 4.77
N THR A 554 -1.46 0.87 5.74
CA THR A 554 -0.91 -0.07 6.74
C THR A 554 -1.76 -1.33 6.85
N LEU A 555 -1.13 -2.51 6.80
CA LEU A 555 -1.79 -3.78 7.11
C LEU A 555 -1.99 -4.02 8.61
N THR A 556 -1.33 -3.22 9.45
CA THR A 556 -1.53 -3.22 10.92
C THR A 556 -2.62 -2.22 11.29
N ARG A 557 -3.45 -2.56 12.30
CA ARG A 557 -4.64 -1.79 12.70
C ARG A 557 -4.40 -0.81 13.85
N THR A 558 -3.18 -0.71 14.34
CA THR A 558 -2.87 0.08 15.55
C THR A 558 -2.79 1.59 15.34
N LEU A 559 -2.91 2.05 14.09
CA LEU A 559 -2.80 3.47 13.77
C LEU A 559 -4.15 4.19 13.90
N HIS A 560 -5.25 3.47 13.71
CA HIS A 560 -6.60 4.02 13.57
C HIS A 560 -7.63 3.16 14.30
N ASP A 561 -8.40 3.76 15.19
CA ASP A 561 -9.45 3.07 15.95
C ASP A 561 -10.82 3.07 15.23
N HIS A 562 -10.94 3.76 14.09
CA HIS A 562 -12.21 3.99 13.39
C HIS A 562 -13.02 2.71 13.13
N ILE A 563 -12.39 1.62 12.66
CA ILE A 563 -13.08 0.35 12.37
C ILE A 563 -13.57 -0.34 13.66
N GLU A 564 -12.80 -0.28 14.74
CA GLU A 564 -13.21 -0.84 16.04
C GLU A 564 -14.38 -0.06 16.65
N ASN A 565 -14.31 1.27 16.55
CA ASN A 565 -15.38 2.15 17.02
C ASN A 565 -16.65 1.96 16.20
N TRP A 566 -16.55 1.91 14.88
CA TRP A 566 -17.67 1.58 13.98
C TRP A 566 -18.35 0.28 14.37
N ALA A 567 -17.59 -0.81 14.51
CA ALA A 567 -18.15 -2.11 14.85
C ALA A 567 -18.89 -2.08 16.21
N ARG A 568 -18.36 -1.35 17.19
CA ARG A 568 -19.01 -1.14 18.49
C ARG A 568 -20.31 -0.33 18.37
N THR A 569 -20.34 0.68 17.50
CA THR A 569 -21.55 1.46 17.22
C THR A 569 -22.63 0.59 16.58
N VAL A 570 -22.28 -0.20 15.56
CA VAL A 570 -23.19 -1.19 14.94
C VAL A 570 -23.75 -2.16 15.99
N ALA A 571 -22.89 -2.65 16.89
CA ALA A 571 -23.30 -3.53 17.99
C ALA A 571 -24.27 -2.86 18.99
N THR A 572 -24.09 -1.57 19.23
CA THR A 572 -24.98 -0.80 20.11
C THR A 572 -26.35 -0.60 19.46
N SER A 573 -26.39 -0.35 18.14
CA SER A 573 -27.64 -0.27 17.36
C SER A 573 -28.44 -1.58 17.41
N LEU A 574 -27.75 -2.73 17.36
CA LEU A 574 -28.38 -4.06 17.58
C LEU A 574 -29.06 -4.15 18.95
N ALA A 575 -28.44 -3.62 20.01
CA ALA A 575 -29.00 -3.68 21.36
C ALA A 575 -30.24 -2.78 21.54
N ILE A 576 -30.34 -1.66 20.81
CA ILE A 576 -31.49 -0.74 20.88
C ILE A 576 -32.71 -1.28 20.11
N LYS A 577 -32.51 -2.08 19.06
CA LYS A 577 -33.59 -2.79 18.35
C LYS A 577 -34.16 -4.00 19.12
N THR A 578 -33.68 -4.26 20.35
CA THR A 578 -34.20 -5.31 21.27
C THR A 578 -35.14 -4.69 22.29
#